data_AF-A0A356K166-F1
#
_entry.id   AF-A0A356K166-F1
#
_cell.length_a   1.000
_cell.length_b   1.000
_cell.length_c   1.000
_cell.angle_alpha   90.00
_cell.angle_beta   90.00
_cell.angle_gamma   90.00
#
_symmetry.space_group_name_H-M   'P 1'
#
loop_
_entity.id
_entity.type
_entity.pdbx_description
1 polymer ?
#
loop_
_entity_poly.entity_id
_entity_poly.type
_entity_poly.pdbx_seq_one_letter_code
_entity_poly.pdbx_strand_id
1 'polypeptide(L)'
;MYYDERENAFNYSDIDKENVSVDNEYNYVDMDNTVKKFDNDFKVDTINVNVNNFRKDNSLYSLSESLNKGNSFKNEYIPYKNYIYKVVVKGEKDSLLLKIQELTFRVIDLNLYLDIYPNDLEVFKIFKNSINELNSVKETYEKKYGPLCVKSSNMYNEYLWNNVMCPWMNGGNK
;
A
#
# COMPACT_ATOMS: atom_id res chain seq x y z
N MET A 1 -3.96 21.48 4.29
CA MET A 1 -4.81 20.29 4.44
C MET A 1 -4.84 19.95 5.91
N TYR A 2 -5.98 20.13 6.57
CA TYR A 2 -6.16 19.72 7.97
C TYR A 2 -6.81 18.34 7.97
N TYR A 3 -6.16 17.38 8.60
CA TYR A 3 -6.69 16.04 8.84
C TYR A 3 -7.69 16.15 10.01
N ASP A 4 -8.96 15.80 9.81
CA ASP A 4 -9.90 15.60 10.91
C ASP A 4 -9.91 14.10 11.27
N GLU A 5 -9.35 13.78 12.43
CA GLU A 5 -9.22 12.42 12.95
C GLU A 5 -10.57 11.79 13.32
N ARG A 6 -11.66 12.58 13.32
CA ARG A 6 -13.01 12.13 13.72
C ARG A 6 -13.80 11.45 12.62
N GLU A 7 -13.40 11.56 11.36
CA GLU A 7 -14.10 10.91 10.25
C GLU A 7 -13.71 9.42 10.08
N ASN A 8 -12.76 8.92 10.88
CA ASN A 8 -12.30 7.54 10.83
C ASN A 8 -12.81 6.65 11.98
N ALA A 9 -13.86 7.10 12.68
CA ALA A 9 -14.58 6.27 13.64
C ALA A 9 -15.51 5.30 12.88
N PHE A 10 -14.95 4.23 12.33
CA PHE A 10 -15.75 3.04 12.09
C PHE A 10 -16.30 2.58 13.45
N ASN A 11 -17.63 2.51 13.54
CA ASN A 11 -18.30 1.93 14.69
C ASN A 11 -17.83 0.47 14.79
N TYR A 12 -16.91 0.21 15.71
CA TYR A 12 -16.37 -1.12 16.02
C TYR A 12 -17.42 -1.95 16.81
N SER A 13 -18.70 -1.81 16.45
CA SER A 13 -19.80 -2.55 17.08
C SER A 13 -20.03 -3.91 16.41
N ASP A 14 -19.51 -4.11 15.19
CA ASP A 14 -19.89 -5.24 14.33
C ASP A 14 -18.73 -6.19 14.01
N ILE A 15 -17.61 -6.09 14.74
CA ILE A 15 -16.70 -7.24 14.84
C ILE A 15 -17.28 -8.11 15.93
N ASP A 16 -17.81 -9.26 15.53
CA ASP A 16 -18.20 -10.33 16.44
C ASP A 16 -17.13 -10.43 17.52
N LYS A 17 -17.52 -10.11 18.76
CA LYS A 17 -16.73 -10.31 19.97
C LYS A 17 -16.64 -11.81 20.26
N GLU A 18 -16.18 -12.60 19.30
CA GLU A 18 -15.64 -13.91 19.61
C GLU A 18 -14.22 -13.67 20.11
N ASN A 19 -14.13 -13.41 21.41
CA ASN A 19 -12.91 -13.71 22.15
C ASN A 19 -12.61 -15.17 21.84
N VAL A 20 -11.55 -15.44 21.07
CA VAL A 20 -11.06 -16.81 20.91
C VAL A 20 -10.43 -17.17 22.26
N SER A 21 -11.20 -17.77 23.15
CA SER A 21 -10.66 -18.43 24.33
C SER A 21 -9.97 -19.70 23.84
N VAL A 22 -8.63 -19.69 23.90
CA VAL A 22 -7.87 -20.94 23.75
C VAL A 22 -7.82 -21.58 25.13
N ASP A 23 -8.91 -22.27 25.48
CA ASP A 23 -9.02 -23.01 26.74
C ASP A 23 -8.15 -24.27 26.66
N ASN A 24 -6.84 -24.12 26.88
CA ASN A 24 -5.97 -25.27 27.11
C ASN A 24 -6.01 -25.60 28.61
N GLU A 25 -7.03 -26.37 29.02
CA GLU A 25 -7.13 -26.94 30.37
C GLU A 25 -6.04 -28.01 30.56
N TYR A 26 -4.99 -27.68 31.31
CA TYR A 26 -4.03 -28.67 31.80
C TYR A 26 -4.28 -28.92 33.29
N ASN A 27 -4.67 -30.15 33.61
CA ASN A 27 -4.80 -30.61 34.99
C ASN A 27 -3.42 -31.00 35.54
N TYR A 28 -3.05 -30.44 36.68
CA TYR A 28 -1.88 -30.87 37.44
C TYR A 28 -2.30 -31.33 38.83
N VAL A 29 -1.55 -32.31 39.35
CA VAL A 29 -1.77 -32.89 40.68
C VAL A 29 -0.77 -32.25 41.62
N ASP A 30 -1.28 -31.56 42.64
CA ASP A 30 -0.45 -30.95 43.65
C ASP A 30 0.11 -31.99 44.63
N MET A 31 1.08 -31.59 45.46
CA MET A 31 1.77 -32.46 46.42
C MET A 31 0.84 -33.19 47.41
N ASP A 32 -0.38 -32.66 47.61
CA ASP A 32 -1.42 -33.24 48.47
C ASP A 32 -2.43 -34.13 47.70
N ASN A 33 -2.09 -34.55 46.46
CA ASN A 33 -2.94 -35.37 45.58
C ASN A 33 -4.31 -34.76 45.22
N THR A 34 -4.44 -33.44 45.29
CA THR A 34 -5.61 -32.72 44.82
C THR A 34 -5.42 -32.25 43.37
N VAL A 35 -6.38 -32.54 42.50
CA VAL A 35 -6.37 -32.02 41.12
C VAL A 35 -6.75 -30.54 41.16
N LYS A 36 -5.84 -29.67 40.73
CA LYS A 36 -6.13 -28.24 40.57
C LYS A 36 -6.13 -27.87 39.10
N LYS A 37 -7.00 -26.92 38.77
CA LYS A 37 -7.10 -26.30 37.45
C LYS A 37 -6.21 -25.08 37.40
N PHE A 38 -5.38 -24.98 36.37
CA PHE A 38 -4.59 -23.79 36.11
C PHE A 38 -5.33 -22.96 35.07
N ASP A 39 -6.04 -21.92 35.51
CA ASP A 39 -6.74 -21.00 34.63
C ASP A 39 -5.72 -20.03 34.02
N ASN A 40 -5.21 -20.36 32.83
CA ASN A 40 -4.39 -19.43 32.05
C ASN A 40 -5.29 -18.44 31.29
N ASP A 41 -6.14 -17.71 32.02
CA ASP A 41 -7.03 -16.69 31.47
C ASP A 41 -6.23 -15.41 31.12
N PHE A 42 -5.22 -15.57 30.27
CA PHE A 42 -4.41 -14.47 29.75
C PHE A 42 -5.20 -13.82 28.62
N LYS A 43 -5.93 -12.76 28.96
CA LYS A 43 -6.62 -11.92 27.98
C LYS A 43 -5.58 -11.19 27.14
N VAL A 44 -5.22 -11.79 25.99
CA VAL A 44 -4.44 -11.12 24.96
C VAL A 44 -5.33 -10.04 24.33
N ASP A 45 -4.94 -8.77 24.42
CA ASP A 45 -5.56 -7.72 23.61
C ASP A 45 -5.26 -7.99 22.12
N THR A 46 -6.15 -8.73 21.46
CA THR A 46 -6.03 -9.11 20.04
C THR A 46 -6.17 -7.93 19.09
N ILE A 47 -6.54 -6.74 19.60
CA ILE A 47 -6.73 -5.50 18.83
C ILE A 47 -5.46 -5.11 18.05
N ASN A 48 -4.27 -5.51 18.52
CA ASN A 48 -2.98 -5.25 17.84
C ASN A 48 -2.24 -6.53 17.39
N VAL A 49 -2.85 -7.71 17.49
CA VAL A 49 -2.23 -8.95 17.01
C VAL A 49 -2.57 -9.13 15.54
N ASN A 50 -1.61 -8.85 14.66
CA ASN A 50 -1.78 -9.10 13.22
C ASN A 50 -1.83 -10.61 12.96
N VAL A 51 -3.02 -11.18 12.85
CA VAL A 51 -3.25 -12.60 12.50
C VAL A 51 -2.60 -12.95 11.14
N ASN A 52 -2.30 -11.96 10.29
CA ASN A 52 -1.56 -12.17 9.04
C ASN A 52 -0.08 -12.53 9.24
N ASN A 53 0.49 -12.35 10.44
CA ASN A 53 1.86 -12.82 10.72
C ASN A 53 1.99 -14.36 10.61
N PHE A 54 0.89 -15.11 10.62
CA PHE A 54 0.89 -16.58 10.48
C PHE A 54 0.63 -17.06 9.03
N ARG A 55 0.30 -16.16 8.10
CA ARG A 55 0.15 -16.46 6.67
C ARG A 55 1.12 -15.61 5.87
N LYS A 56 2.35 -16.13 5.70
CA LYS A 56 3.40 -15.51 4.90
C LYS A 56 3.07 -15.61 3.41
N ASP A 57 2.14 -14.77 2.95
CA ASP A 57 1.87 -14.58 1.52
C ASP A 57 2.95 -13.66 0.94
N ASN A 58 3.93 -14.25 0.25
CA ASN A 58 4.98 -13.51 -0.46
C ASN A 58 4.48 -12.84 -1.75
N SER A 59 3.17 -12.85 -2.04
CA SER A 59 2.64 -12.16 -3.21
C SER A 59 2.69 -10.64 -3.07
N LEU A 60 2.66 -9.98 -4.22
CA LEU A 60 2.60 -8.53 -4.31
C LEU A 60 1.16 -8.04 -4.20
N TYR A 61 0.98 -6.88 -3.59
CA TYR A 61 -0.24 -6.09 -3.67
C TYR A 61 -0.47 -5.58 -5.10
N SER A 62 -1.72 -5.27 -5.42
CA SER A 62 -2.05 -4.55 -6.66
C SER A 62 -1.39 -3.17 -6.68
N LEU A 63 -1.26 -2.57 -7.87
CA LEU A 63 -0.58 -1.28 -8.02
C LEU A 63 -1.17 -0.17 -7.12
N SER A 64 -2.49 -0.07 -7.10
CA SER A 64 -3.22 0.92 -6.32
C SER A 64 -3.10 0.66 -4.82
N GLU A 65 -3.23 -0.59 -4.39
CA GLU A 65 -3.03 -0.97 -2.98
C GLU A 65 -1.62 -0.65 -2.51
N SER A 66 -0.61 -0.88 -3.35
CA SER A 66 0.77 -0.64 -2.96
C SER A 66 1.10 0.83 -2.82
N LEU A 67 0.59 1.67 -3.71
CA LEU A 67 0.69 3.11 -3.54
C LEU A 67 -0.03 3.57 -2.26
N ASN A 68 -1.23 3.04 -1.99
CA ASN A 68 -2.02 3.43 -0.82
C ASN A 68 -1.42 2.95 0.51
N LYS A 69 -0.78 1.77 0.51
CA LYS A 69 -0.16 1.15 1.69
C LYS A 69 1.30 1.58 1.87
N GLY A 70 1.95 2.09 0.82
CA GLY A 70 3.37 2.39 0.83
C GLY A 70 4.26 1.15 0.85
N ASN A 71 3.73 -0.03 0.50
CA ASN A 71 4.50 -1.27 0.36
C ASN A 71 3.88 -2.17 -0.72
N SER A 72 4.72 -2.73 -1.60
CA SER A 72 4.33 -3.70 -2.63
C SER A 72 4.18 -5.12 -2.11
N PHE A 73 4.84 -5.48 -1.01
CA PHE A 73 4.88 -6.85 -0.49
C PHE A 73 3.88 -7.04 0.66
N LYS A 74 3.03 -8.07 0.55
CA LYS A 74 1.97 -8.32 1.53
C LYS A 74 2.48 -8.80 2.89
N ASN A 75 3.56 -9.56 2.87
CA ASN A 75 4.19 -10.14 4.06
C ASN A 75 4.93 -9.10 4.94
N GLU A 76 5.27 -7.93 4.39
CA GLU A 76 6.05 -6.89 5.07
C GLU A 76 5.19 -5.73 5.57
N TYR A 77 3.97 -5.57 5.06
CA TYR A 77 3.09 -4.48 5.44
C TYR A 77 2.38 -4.75 6.77
N ILE A 78 2.60 -3.86 7.74
CA ILE A 78 1.87 -3.84 9.02
C ILE A 78 0.90 -2.65 9.01
N PRO A 79 -0.42 -2.88 8.94
CA PRO A 79 -1.40 -1.80 8.94
C PRO A 79 -1.43 -1.08 10.30
N TYR A 80 -1.56 0.25 10.27
CA TYR A 80 -1.89 1.03 11.46
C TYR A 80 -3.40 1.15 11.63
N LYS A 81 -3.93 0.53 12.69
CA LYS A 81 -5.38 0.47 12.97
C LYS A 81 -6.16 0.03 11.72
N ASN A 82 -7.37 0.56 11.53
CA ASN A 82 -8.21 0.31 10.35
C ASN A 82 -8.09 1.45 9.32
N TYR A 83 -6.91 2.04 9.14
CA TYR A 83 -6.74 3.12 8.17
C TYR A 83 -6.84 2.61 6.73
N ILE A 84 -7.78 3.18 5.97
CA ILE A 84 -7.98 2.90 4.55
C ILE A 84 -7.82 4.21 3.78
N TYR A 85 -6.79 4.31 2.96
CA TYR A 85 -6.59 5.43 2.06
C TYR A 85 -7.15 5.12 0.67
N LYS A 86 -7.86 6.08 0.08
CA LYS A 86 -8.42 5.97 -1.28
C LYS A 86 -8.16 7.25 -2.06
N VAL A 87 -7.33 7.15 -3.10
CA VAL A 87 -7.14 8.24 -4.06
C VAL A 87 -8.41 8.42 -4.88
N VAL A 88 -8.91 9.66 -4.94
CA VAL A 88 -10.03 10.04 -5.81
C VAL A 88 -9.48 10.81 -7.00
N VAL A 89 -9.80 10.34 -8.20
CA VAL A 89 -9.28 10.89 -9.47
C VAL A 89 -10.44 11.45 -10.29
N LYS A 90 -10.22 12.58 -10.97
CA LYS A 90 -11.22 13.22 -11.84
C LYS A 90 -10.71 13.35 -13.27
N GLY A 91 -11.30 12.60 -14.19
CA GLY A 91 -11.01 12.69 -15.62
C GLY A 91 -9.84 11.82 -16.09
N GLU A 92 -9.65 11.79 -17.41
CA GLU A 92 -8.69 10.90 -18.07
C GLU A 92 -7.23 11.27 -17.80
N LYS A 93 -6.93 12.58 -17.79
CA LYS A 93 -5.58 13.10 -17.52
C LYS A 93 -5.07 12.65 -16.16
N ASP A 94 -5.88 12.88 -15.12
CA ASP A 94 -5.51 12.55 -13.74
C ASP A 94 -5.44 11.02 -13.54
N SER A 95 -6.25 10.24 -14.27
CA SER A 95 -6.22 8.78 -14.26
C SER A 95 -4.91 8.22 -14.82
N LEU A 96 -4.47 8.75 -15.97
CA LEU A 96 -3.17 8.40 -16.53
C LEU A 96 -2.02 8.85 -15.61
N LEU A 97 -2.13 10.03 -14.99
CA LEU A 97 -1.12 10.50 -14.04
C LEU A 97 -1.05 9.60 -12.79
N LEU A 98 -2.18 9.18 -12.24
CA LEU A 98 -2.23 8.24 -11.12
C LEU A 98 -1.56 6.91 -11.51
N LYS A 99 -1.89 6.36 -12.68
CA LYS A 99 -1.29 5.11 -13.17
C LYS A 99 0.23 5.22 -13.30
N ILE A 100 0.75 6.37 -13.76
CA ILE A 100 2.18 6.65 -13.80
C ILE A 100 2.79 6.67 -12.39
N GLN A 101 2.10 7.28 -11.42
CA GLN A 101 2.56 7.30 -10.02
C GLN A 101 2.61 5.90 -9.41
N GLU A 102 1.54 5.11 -9.59
CA GLU A 102 1.48 3.73 -9.12
C GLU A 102 2.61 2.86 -9.69
N LEU A 103 2.84 2.95 -11.01
CA LEU A 103 3.92 2.22 -11.68
C LEU A 103 5.31 2.71 -11.25
N THR A 104 5.48 4.01 -11.07
CA THR A 104 6.74 4.60 -10.58
C THR A 104 7.04 4.09 -9.18
N PHE A 105 6.04 4.09 -8.30
CA PHE A 105 6.16 3.53 -6.95
C PHE A 105 6.57 2.05 -7.01
N ARG A 106 5.87 1.24 -7.81
CA ARG A 106 6.21 -0.19 -8.03
C ARG A 106 7.68 -0.37 -8.42
N VAL A 107 8.15 0.37 -9.42
CA VAL A 107 9.53 0.24 -9.92
C VAL A 107 10.54 0.56 -8.82
N ILE A 108 10.32 1.62 -8.06
CA ILE A 108 11.22 2.02 -6.96
C ILE A 108 11.26 0.94 -5.88
N ASP A 109 10.08 0.46 -5.46
CA ASP A 109 9.93 -0.49 -4.37
C ASP A 109 10.54 -1.86 -4.71
N LEU A 110 10.30 -2.35 -5.94
CA LEU A 110 10.94 -3.58 -6.42
C LEU A 110 12.46 -3.42 -6.59
N ASN A 111 12.95 -2.25 -6.98
CA ASN A 111 14.39 -1.99 -7.04
C ASN A 111 15.03 -2.11 -5.65
N LEU A 112 14.41 -1.48 -4.65
CA LEU A 112 14.88 -1.54 -3.27
C LEU A 112 14.88 -2.97 -2.73
N TYR A 113 13.86 -3.77 -3.06
CA TYR A 113 13.83 -5.19 -2.72
C TYR A 113 14.98 -5.97 -3.38
N LEU A 114 15.25 -5.72 -4.67
CA LEU A 114 16.31 -6.40 -5.41
C LEU A 114 17.72 -6.03 -4.92
N ASP A 115 17.91 -4.85 -4.31
CA ASP A 115 19.16 -4.49 -3.64
C ASP A 115 19.48 -5.45 -2.47
N ILE A 116 18.44 -5.98 -1.81
CA ILE A 116 18.57 -6.95 -0.70
C ILE A 116 18.57 -8.40 -1.23
N TYR A 117 17.74 -8.70 -2.23
CA TYR A 117 17.55 -10.04 -2.79
C TYR A 117 17.89 -10.09 -4.30
N PRO A 118 19.18 -9.95 -4.67
CA PRO A 118 19.58 -9.80 -6.08
C PRO A 118 19.35 -11.04 -6.95
N ASN A 119 19.18 -12.22 -6.33
CA ASN A 119 18.98 -13.49 -7.03
C ASN A 119 17.49 -13.83 -7.27
N ASP A 120 16.55 -12.98 -6.85
CA ASP A 120 15.12 -13.20 -7.05
C ASP A 120 14.70 -12.88 -8.50
N LEU A 121 14.76 -13.90 -9.34
CA LEU A 121 14.45 -13.79 -10.77
C LEU A 121 12.97 -13.48 -11.05
N GLU A 122 12.06 -13.86 -10.15
CA GLU A 122 10.63 -13.61 -10.33
C GLU A 122 10.32 -12.13 -10.13
N VAL A 123 10.83 -11.54 -9.05
CA VAL A 123 10.69 -10.09 -8.81
C VAL A 123 11.41 -9.29 -9.89
N PHE A 124 12.57 -9.74 -10.36
CA PHE A 124 13.27 -9.08 -11.46
C PHE A 124 12.48 -9.07 -12.77
N LYS A 125 11.73 -10.14 -13.09
CA LYS A 125 10.82 -10.15 -14.26
C LYS A 125 9.71 -9.11 -14.10
N ILE A 126 9.10 -9.05 -12.92
CA ILE A 126 8.02 -8.08 -12.62
C ILE A 126 8.55 -6.65 -12.71
N PHE A 127 9.75 -6.40 -12.18
CA PHE A 127 10.45 -5.11 -12.27
C PHE A 127 10.63 -4.67 -13.72
N LYS A 128 11.18 -5.53 -14.59
CA LYS A 128 11.36 -5.23 -16.01
C LYS A 128 10.02 -4.95 -16.72
N ASN A 129 9.00 -5.76 -16.44
CA ASN A 129 7.67 -5.56 -17.01
C ASN A 129 7.07 -4.22 -16.56
N SER A 130 7.25 -3.87 -15.29
CA SER A 130 6.76 -2.61 -14.71
C SER A 130 7.45 -1.39 -15.33
N ILE A 131 8.75 -1.48 -15.65
CA ILE A 131 9.47 -0.42 -16.39
C ILE A 131 8.88 -0.24 -17.79
N ASN A 132 8.64 -1.34 -18.51
CA ASN A 132 8.07 -1.29 -19.85
C ASN A 132 6.67 -0.68 -19.84
N GLU A 133 5.81 -1.10 -18.90
CA GLU A 133 4.48 -0.53 -18.71
C GLU A 133 4.58 0.96 -18.35
N LEU A 134 5.47 1.35 -17.43
CA LEU A 134 5.68 2.74 -17.03
C LEU A 134 6.06 3.62 -18.22
N ASN A 135 6.99 3.17 -19.06
CA ASN A 135 7.43 3.91 -20.24
C ASN A 135 6.29 4.05 -21.26
N SER A 136 5.52 2.99 -21.49
CA SER A 136 4.36 3.03 -22.38
C SER A 136 3.30 4.02 -21.89
N VAL A 137 2.94 3.98 -20.61
CA VAL A 137 1.95 4.91 -20.04
C VAL A 137 2.46 6.34 -20.08
N LYS A 138 3.74 6.59 -19.75
CA LYS A 138 4.36 7.92 -19.88
C LYS A 138 4.26 8.46 -21.30
N GLU A 139 4.61 7.65 -22.30
CA GLU A 139 4.53 8.04 -23.70
C GLU A 139 3.08 8.39 -24.10
N THR A 140 2.08 7.60 -23.65
CA THR A 140 0.67 7.89 -23.95
C THR A 140 0.19 9.18 -23.29
N TYR A 141 0.61 9.47 -22.06
CA TYR A 141 0.29 10.71 -21.38
C TYR A 141 0.94 11.90 -22.11
N GLU A 142 2.22 11.78 -22.46
CA GLU A 142 2.97 12.85 -23.10
C GLU A 142 2.40 13.21 -24.48
N LYS A 143 2.06 12.20 -25.29
CA LYS A 143 1.39 12.41 -26.58
C LYS A 143 0.07 13.19 -26.47
N LYS A 144 -0.67 13.02 -25.37
CA LYS A 144 -2.01 13.62 -25.19
C LYS A 144 -1.98 14.96 -24.45
N TYR A 145 -1.15 15.09 -23.41
CA TYR A 145 -1.23 16.19 -22.45
C TYR A 145 0.06 17.02 -22.33
N GLY A 146 1.13 16.62 -23.02
CA GLY A 146 2.41 17.34 -23.01
C GLY A 146 3.48 16.68 -22.12
N PRO A 147 4.73 17.19 -22.19
CA PRO A 147 5.90 16.55 -21.58
C PRO A 147 5.80 16.49 -20.05
N LEU A 148 6.15 15.35 -19.44
CA LEU A 148 6.24 15.22 -17.98
C LEU A 148 7.59 15.69 -17.43
N CYS A 149 8.66 15.53 -18.22
CA CYS A 149 10.03 15.84 -17.83
C CYS A 149 10.70 16.69 -18.90
N VAL A 150 11.71 17.48 -18.52
CA VAL A 150 12.48 18.29 -19.50
C VAL A 150 13.09 17.39 -20.59
N LYS A 151 13.49 16.16 -20.25
CA LYS A 151 14.11 15.21 -21.17
C LYS A 151 13.13 14.57 -22.16
N SER A 152 11.82 14.64 -21.94
CA SER A 152 10.83 14.10 -22.89
C SER A 152 10.43 15.10 -23.98
N SER A 153 11.08 16.26 -24.04
CA SER A 153 10.75 17.34 -24.98
C SER A 153 11.05 17.04 -26.46
N ASN A 154 11.77 15.95 -26.77
CA ASN A 154 12.20 15.65 -28.14
C ASN A 154 11.05 15.40 -29.14
N MET A 155 9.82 15.25 -28.65
CA MET A 155 8.63 15.02 -29.48
C MET A 155 7.87 16.30 -29.85
N TYR A 156 8.30 17.48 -29.36
CA TYR A 156 7.56 18.73 -29.51
C TYR A 156 8.36 19.77 -30.28
N ASN A 157 7.70 20.44 -31.22
CA ASN A 157 8.30 21.49 -32.06
C ASN A 157 8.41 22.85 -31.34
N GLU A 158 7.83 22.96 -30.15
CA GLU A 158 7.75 24.20 -29.38
C GLU A 158 8.01 23.93 -27.88
N TYR A 159 8.47 24.96 -27.16
CA TYR A 159 8.74 24.87 -25.74
C TYR A 159 7.43 24.94 -24.92
N LEU A 160 6.84 23.77 -24.65
CA LEU A 160 5.52 23.67 -24.02
C LEU A 160 5.49 24.01 -22.52
N TRP A 161 6.64 24.02 -21.83
CA TRP A 161 6.69 24.27 -20.38
C TRP A 161 6.21 25.68 -19.98
N ASN A 162 6.25 26.65 -20.90
CA ASN A 162 5.71 27.99 -20.68
C ASN A 162 4.17 28.05 -20.78
N ASN A 163 3.55 27.10 -21.48
CA ASN A 163 2.12 27.11 -21.79
C ASN A 163 1.30 26.22 -20.85
N VAL A 164 1.96 25.39 -20.03
CA VAL A 164 1.29 24.56 -19.04
C VAL A 164 0.98 25.42 -17.81
N MET A 165 -0.31 25.65 -17.57
CA MET A 165 -0.80 26.22 -16.30
C MET A 165 -0.25 25.37 -15.16
N CYS A 166 0.56 25.98 -14.30
CA CYS A 166 1.18 25.24 -13.23
C CYS A 166 0.11 24.68 -12.27
N PRO A 167 0.24 23.47 -11.70
CA PRO A 167 -0.82 22.89 -10.86
C PRO A 167 -1.20 23.72 -9.64
N TRP A 168 -0.31 24.62 -9.19
CA TRP A 168 -0.59 25.57 -8.10
C TRP A 168 -1.19 26.91 -8.56
N MET A 169 -1.26 27.17 -9.88
CA MET A 169 -1.91 28.35 -10.44
C MET A 169 -3.40 28.05 -10.60
N ASN A 170 -4.15 28.18 -9.50
CA ASN A 170 -5.61 28.14 -9.49
C ASN A 170 -6.18 29.37 -10.23
N GLY A 171 -6.25 29.33 -11.57
CA GLY A 171 -7.10 30.23 -12.38
C GLY A 171 -6.92 31.74 -12.17
N GLY A 172 -5.73 32.19 -11.75
CA GLY A 172 -5.48 33.57 -11.32
C GLY A 172 -5.21 34.60 -12.42
N ASN A 173 -5.26 34.22 -13.70
CA ASN A 173 -5.21 35.17 -14.81
C ASN A 173 -6.62 35.28 -15.42
N LYS A 174 -7.46 36.08 -14.78
CA LYS A 174 -8.57 36.78 -15.44
C LYS A 174 -8.27 38.27 -15.40
#